data_AF-A0A3D3JSA4-F1
#
_entry.id   AF-A0A3D3JSA4-F1
#
_cell.length_a   1.000
_cell.length_b   1.000
_cell.length_c   1.000
_cell.angle_alpha   90.00
_cell.angle_beta   90.00
_cell.angle_gamma   90.00
#
_symmetry.space_group_name_H-M   'P 1'
#
loop_
_entity.id
_entity.type
_entity.pdbx_description
1 polymer ?
#
loop_
_entity_poly.entity_id
_entity_poly.type
_entity_poly.pdbx_seq_one_letter_code
_entity_poly.pdbx_strand_id
1 'polypeptide(L)'
;MKSNRWIVAIVLAAACTSFAQETELPPPEAEPPPPRFDRDGAREEFRRQKKEIKKRVDEALIAANAEFKALFEKEDKTKEDKQRMRQLKREFMKSEAVRAIKQDHKEFVRAFEAKHGRVRGDKPESAEDRENIDAHHKTVRAKHNQLNELLVASSKRYAELVEQENKNPEEFREMMRLRRELISDSEQAQTILDDIRETNEGFHKDNPKFRKQRGRDRGQEVRRNQGHVHLMKGMHRAVDQTLAEENPEYRALLNKPEPTAEDRLAIAKKRLQLLANSKDGKALQAGLEVLKRRLEEKGIDVEQLMKSKRQPQRHHHRRDHDGEDRNRDEL
;
A
#
# COMPACT_ATOMS: atom_id res chain seq x y z
N MET A 1 -77.89 -54.98 -12.70
CA MET A 1 -77.87 -54.13 -13.90
C MET A 1 -77.21 -52.81 -13.52
N LYS A 2 -76.16 -52.45 -14.26
CA LYS A 2 -75.79 -51.07 -14.62
C LYS A 2 -75.49 -50.15 -13.40
N SER A 3 -74.35 -49.49 -13.27
CA SER A 3 -73.65 -48.78 -14.33
C SER A 3 -72.48 -48.03 -13.70
N ASN A 4 -71.29 -48.23 -14.26
CA ASN A 4 -70.53 -47.17 -14.93
C ASN A 4 -70.57 -45.79 -14.26
N ARG A 5 -69.99 -45.65 -13.08
CA ARG A 5 -69.56 -44.32 -12.58
C ARG A 5 -68.14 -44.25 -12.05
N TRP A 6 -67.46 -45.38 -11.82
CA TRP A 6 -66.09 -45.39 -11.28
C TRP A 6 -65.01 -45.58 -12.35
N ILE A 7 -65.34 -46.10 -13.53
CA ILE A 7 -64.36 -46.32 -14.60
C ILE A 7 -64.05 -45.02 -15.38
N VAL A 8 -64.98 -44.06 -15.42
CA VAL A 8 -64.73 -42.76 -16.10
C VAL A 8 -63.83 -41.83 -15.27
N ALA A 9 -63.83 -41.95 -13.93
CA ALA A 9 -62.97 -41.14 -13.07
C ALA A 9 -61.48 -41.56 -13.12
N ILE A 10 -61.20 -42.85 -13.37
CA ILE A 10 -59.83 -43.35 -13.47
C ILE A 10 -59.21 -43.05 -14.84
N VAL A 11 -60.02 -43.02 -15.91
CA VAL A 11 -59.52 -42.68 -17.25
C VAL A 11 -59.24 -41.18 -17.40
N LEU A 12 -59.93 -40.29 -16.67
CA LEU A 12 -59.60 -38.85 -16.69
C LEU A 12 -58.38 -38.49 -15.82
N ALA A 13 -58.04 -39.29 -14.81
CA ALA A 13 -56.82 -39.12 -14.01
C ALA A 13 -55.56 -39.69 -14.71
N ALA A 14 -55.74 -40.65 -15.62
CA ALA A 14 -54.65 -41.24 -16.41
C ALA A 14 -54.33 -40.47 -17.70
N ALA A 15 -55.18 -39.51 -18.11
CA ALA A 15 -54.92 -38.65 -19.27
C ALA A 15 -54.26 -37.30 -18.92
N CYS A 16 -54.09 -36.98 -17.63
CA CYS A 16 -53.35 -35.79 -17.18
C CYS A 16 -51.92 -36.11 -16.71
N THR A 17 -51.50 -37.38 -16.70
CA THR A 17 -50.15 -37.81 -16.36
C THR A 17 -49.30 -38.18 -17.58
N SER A 18 -49.78 -37.88 -18.80
CA SER A 18 -49.05 -38.12 -20.06
C SER A 18 -48.59 -36.84 -20.75
N PHE A 19 -48.71 -35.67 -20.11
CA PHE A 19 -48.28 -34.37 -20.64
C PHE A 19 -47.30 -33.66 -19.70
N ALA A 20 -46.44 -34.43 -19.03
CA ALA A 20 -45.34 -33.92 -18.21
C ALA A 20 -44.10 -34.82 -18.30
N GLN A 21 -43.88 -35.46 -19.46
CA GLN A 21 -42.53 -35.81 -19.90
C GLN A 21 -42.06 -34.70 -20.84
N GLU A 22 -41.93 -33.49 -20.30
CA GLU A 22 -40.90 -32.61 -20.80
C GLU A 22 -39.60 -33.37 -20.59
N THR A 23 -38.97 -33.66 -21.72
CA THR A 23 -37.56 -34.00 -21.82
C THR A 23 -36.77 -33.05 -20.93
N GLU A 24 -36.47 -33.45 -19.71
CA GLU A 24 -35.31 -32.94 -18.99
C GLU A 24 -34.10 -33.33 -19.84
N LEU A 25 -33.77 -32.44 -20.78
CA LEU A 25 -32.45 -32.36 -21.35
C LEU A 25 -31.48 -32.39 -20.17
N PRO A 26 -30.41 -33.20 -20.21
CA PRO A 26 -29.36 -33.11 -19.21
C PRO A 26 -28.99 -31.62 -19.09
N PRO A 27 -28.82 -31.08 -17.87
CA PRO A 27 -28.42 -29.69 -17.71
C PRO A 27 -27.23 -29.48 -18.65
N PRO A 28 -27.25 -28.42 -19.50
CA PRO A 28 -26.16 -28.20 -20.43
C PRO A 28 -24.88 -28.28 -19.61
N GLU A 29 -23.98 -29.20 -19.97
CA GLU A 29 -22.66 -29.26 -19.37
C GLU A 29 -22.18 -27.81 -19.32
N ALA A 30 -22.08 -27.28 -18.10
CA ALA A 30 -21.70 -25.89 -17.93
C ALA A 30 -20.38 -25.76 -18.67
N GLU A 31 -20.41 -25.03 -19.79
CA GLU A 31 -19.20 -24.77 -20.56
C GLU A 31 -18.15 -24.38 -19.53
N PRO A 32 -17.00 -25.07 -19.48
CA PRO A 32 -15.98 -24.74 -18.51
C PRO A 32 -15.78 -23.23 -18.60
N PRO A 33 -15.84 -22.51 -17.46
CA PRO A 33 -15.75 -21.06 -17.47
C PRO A 33 -14.56 -20.71 -18.36
N PRO A 34 -14.72 -19.78 -19.32
CA PRO A 34 -13.71 -19.52 -20.33
C PRO A 34 -12.36 -19.48 -19.63
N PRO A 35 -11.36 -20.26 -20.10
CA PRO A 35 -10.10 -20.42 -19.40
C PRO A 35 -9.65 -19.04 -18.98
N ARG A 36 -9.41 -18.85 -17.66
CA ARG A 36 -9.05 -17.54 -17.09
C ARG A 36 -8.04 -16.92 -18.04
N PHE A 37 -8.49 -15.90 -18.77
CA PHE A 37 -7.75 -15.29 -19.86
C PHE A 37 -6.29 -15.11 -19.40
N ASP A 38 -5.33 -15.55 -20.22
CA ASP A 38 -3.91 -15.63 -19.89
C ASP A 38 -3.33 -14.21 -19.71
N ARG A 39 -3.74 -13.59 -18.60
CA ARG A 39 -3.48 -12.20 -18.21
C ARG A 39 -2.00 -11.97 -18.08
N ASP A 40 -1.24 -13.02 -17.79
CA ASP A 40 0.19 -12.94 -17.60
C ASP A 40 0.92 -12.88 -18.95
N GLY A 41 0.56 -13.70 -19.94
CA GLY A 41 1.11 -13.64 -21.30
C GLY A 41 0.83 -12.29 -22.00
N ALA A 42 -0.41 -11.83 -22.01
CA ALA A 42 -0.78 -10.54 -22.61
C ALA A 42 -0.10 -9.34 -21.90
N ARG A 43 0.09 -9.45 -20.57
CA ARG A 43 0.78 -8.41 -19.78
C ARG A 43 2.29 -8.41 -20.01
N GLU A 44 2.88 -9.56 -20.27
CA GLU A 44 4.28 -9.67 -20.67
C GLU A 44 4.52 -9.09 -22.07
N GLU A 45 3.63 -9.35 -23.03
CA GLU A 45 3.68 -8.72 -24.35
C GLU A 45 3.55 -7.19 -24.25
N PHE A 46 2.61 -6.70 -23.44
CA PHE A 46 2.46 -5.26 -23.19
C PHE A 46 3.72 -4.64 -22.58
N ARG A 47 4.36 -5.34 -21.63
CA ARG A 47 5.65 -4.89 -21.03
C ARG A 47 6.77 -4.88 -22.06
N ARG A 48 6.87 -5.91 -22.90
CA ARG A 48 7.88 -6.01 -23.96
C ARG A 48 7.73 -4.87 -24.96
N GLN A 49 6.51 -4.60 -25.42
CA GLN A 49 6.25 -3.49 -26.34
C GLN A 49 6.52 -2.12 -25.71
N LYS A 50 6.21 -1.94 -24.42
CA LYS A 50 6.57 -0.71 -23.70
C LYS A 50 8.08 -0.50 -23.61
N LYS A 51 8.87 -1.58 -23.41
CA LYS A 51 10.34 -1.52 -23.44
C LYS A 51 10.84 -1.15 -24.83
N GLU A 52 10.25 -1.73 -25.88
CA GLU A 52 10.60 -1.44 -27.27
C GLU A 52 10.34 0.03 -27.63
N ILE A 53 9.19 0.57 -27.24
CA ILE A 53 8.85 1.98 -27.49
C ILE A 53 9.81 2.91 -26.76
N LYS A 54 10.18 2.60 -25.52
CA LYS A 54 11.19 3.36 -24.77
C LYS A 54 12.54 3.34 -25.51
N LYS A 55 12.93 2.18 -26.04
CA LYS A 55 14.15 2.03 -26.83
C LYS A 55 14.11 2.89 -28.09
N ARG A 56 13.01 2.87 -28.85
CA ARG A 56 12.82 3.72 -30.05
C ARG A 56 12.90 5.21 -29.73
N VAL A 57 12.34 5.65 -28.59
CA VAL A 57 12.47 7.05 -28.15
C VAL A 57 13.93 7.38 -27.83
N ASP A 58 14.65 6.50 -27.14
CA ASP A 58 16.07 6.68 -26.81
C ASP A 58 16.95 6.66 -28.07
N GLU A 59 16.67 5.80 -29.06
CA GLU A 59 17.34 5.76 -30.37
C GLU A 59 17.09 7.05 -31.18
N ALA A 60 15.84 7.54 -31.22
CA ALA A 60 15.50 8.80 -31.86
C ALA A 60 16.20 10.00 -31.20
N LEU A 61 16.33 9.98 -29.87
CA LEU A 61 17.07 10.96 -29.08
C LEU A 61 18.57 10.94 -29.40
N ILE A 62 19.16 9.74 -29.47
CA ILE A 62 20.58 9.54 -29.81
C ILE A 62 20.86 10.04 -31.23
N ALA A 63 19.97 9.77 -32.18
CA ALA A 63 20.12 10.20 -33.56
C ALA A 63 20.01 11.73 -33.73
N ALA A 64 19.13 12.37 -32.97
CA ALA A 64 18.85 13.80 -33.12
C ALA A 64 19.67 14.71 -32.21
N ASN A 65 20.29 14.19 -31.14
CA ASN A 65 21.04 15.00 -30.19
C ASN A 65 22.38 14.35 -29.81
N ALA A 66 23.47 14.95 -30.30
CA ALA A 66 24.84 14.51 -30.03
C ALA A 66 25.24 14.63 -28.55
N GLU A 67 24.72 15.62 -27.82
CA GLU A 67 24.94 15.77 -26.37
C GLU A 67 24.28 14.61 -25.61
N PHE A 68 23.06 14.24 -26.00
CA PHE A 68 22.37 13.09 -25.40
C PHE A 68 23.11 11.77 -25.70
N LYS A 69 23.60 11.58 -26.93
CA LYS A 69 24.41 10.41 -27.30
C LYS A 69 25.67 10.29 -26.45
N ALA A 70 26.44 11.37 -26.33
CA ALA A 70 27.65 11.40 -25.52
C ALA A 70 27.36 11.08 -24.04
N LEU A 71 26.28 11.62 -23.47
CA LEU A 71 25.86 11.30 -22.11
C LEU A 71 25.35 9.87 -21.96
N PHE A 72 24.71 9.30 -22.98
CA PHE A 72 24.18 7.94 -22.97
C PHE A 72 25.32 6.90 -23.01
N GLU A 73 26.36 7.14 -23.80
CA GLU A 73 27.52 6.26 -23.99
C GLU A 73 28.52 6.28 -22.83
N LYS A 74 28.48 7.28 -21.92
CA LYS A 74 29.28 7.28 -20.68
C LYS A 74 28.97 6.05 -19.80
N GLU A 75 30.01 5.31 -19.41
CA GLU A 75 29.93 4.16 -18.50
C GLU A 75 29.53 4.61 -17.08
N ASP A 76 30.25 5.58 -16.52
CA ASP A 76 29.98 6.14 -15.19
C ASP A 76 29.24 7.48 -15.28
N LYS A 77 27.91 7.41 -15.17
CA LYS A 77 27.04 8.59 -15.21
C LYS A 77 26.93 9.24 -13.84
N THR A 78 27.41 10.47 -13.70
CA THR A 78 27.25 11.29 -12.49
C THR A 78 25.78 11.68 -12.28
N LYS A 79 25.44 12.24 -11.11
CA LYS A 79 24.08 12.77 -10.85
C LYS A 79 23.72 13.91 -11.81
N GLU A 80 24.68 14.75 -12.15
CA GLU A 80 24.52 15.88 -13.08
C GLU A 80 24.30 15.40 -14.51
N ASP A 81 25.06 14.39 -14.97
CA ASP A 81 24.83 13.75 -16.28
C ASP A 81 23.40 13.20 -16.38
N LYS A 82 22.92 12.52 -15.33
CA LYS A 82 21.55 11.99 -15.28
C LYS A 82 20.49 13.11 -15.30
N GLN A 83 20.76 14.23 -14.64
CA GLN A 83 19.86 15.39 -14.64
C GLN A 83 19.83 16.05 -16.03
N ARG A 84 20.98 16.22 -16.67
CA ARG A 84 21.09 16.78 -18.02
C ARG A 84 20.41 15.90 -19.05
N MET A 85 20.59 14.58 -19.00
CA MET A 85 19.85 13.62 -19.84
C MET A 85 18.33 13.73 -19.66
N ARG A 86 17.83 13.97 -18.44
CA ARG A 86 16.39 14.17 -18.19
C ARG A 86 15.88 15.47 -18.79
N GLN A 87 16.65 16.55 -18.73
CA GLN A 87 16.32 17.82 -19.36
C GLN A 87 16.26 17.67 -20.89
N LEU A 88 17.31 17.09 -21.49
CA LEU A 88 17.35 16.83 -22.93
C LEU A 88 16.19 15.94 -23.38
N LYS A 89 15.86 14.90 -22.60
CA LYS A 89 14.65 14.10 -22.84
C LYS A 89 13.40 14.98 -22.88
N ARG A 90 13.15 15.81 -21.86
CA ARG A 90 11.96 16.67 -21.78
C ARG A 90 11.86 17.68 -22.93
N GLU A 91 12.97 18.29 -23.31
CA GLU A 91 13.03 19.22 -24.43
C GLU A 91 12.71 18.48 -25.74
N PHE A 92 13.33 17.33 -25.95
CA PHE A 92 13.13 16.53 -27.14
C PHE A 92 11.78 15.80 -27.18
N MET A 93 11.13 15.56 -26.03
CA MET A 93 9.75 15.06 -25.96
C MET A 93 8.76 15.99 -26.67
N LYS A 94 9.14 17.25 -26.94
CA LYS A 94 8.34 18.22 -27.69
C LYS A 94 8.54 18.12 -29.21
N SER A 95 9.54 17.39 -29.69
CA SER A 95 9.84 17.19 -31.12
C SER A 95 8.79 16.35 -31.84
N GLU A 96 8.67 16.54 -33.16
CA GLU A 96 7.69 15.80 -33.99
C GLU A 96 7.97 14.30 -34.03
N ALA A 97 9.25 13.90 -34.10
CA ALA A 97 9.65 12.49 -34.10
C ALA A 97 9.17 11.74 -32.84
N VAL A 98 9.30 12.36 -31.66
CA VAL A 98 8.82 11.75 -30.40
C VAL A 98 7.30 11.82 -30.27
N ARG A 99 6.66 12.84 -30.84
CA ARG A 99 5.19 12.92 -30.89
C ARG A 99 4.61 11.77 -31.72
N ALA A 100 5.21 11.44 -32.87
CA ALA A 100 4.80 10.30 -33.69
C ALA A 100 4.93 8.98 -32.92
N ILE A 101 6.09 8.70 -32.31
CA ILE A 101 6.30 7.49 -31.50
C ILE A 101 5.32 7.40 -30.31
N LYS A 102 5.01 8.55 -29.68
CA LYS A 102 4.00 8.62 -28.61
C LYS A 102 2.58 8.37 -29.12
N GLN A 103 2.26 8.83 -30.32
CA GLN A 103 0.96 8.60 -30.93
C GLN A 103 0.78 7.12 -31.27
N ASP A 104 1.79 6.48 -31.87
CA ASP A 104 1.83 5.04 -32.09
C ASP A 104 1.65 4.27 -30.78
N HIS A 105 2.32 4.70 -29.70
CA HIS A 105 2.12 4.10 -28.38
C HIS A 105 0.69 4.24 -27.88
N LYS A 106 0.06 5.41 -28.04
CA LYS A 106 -1.33 5.64 -27.63
C LYS A 106 -2.30 4.77 -28.43
N GLU A 107 -2.08 4.64 -29.72
CA GLU A 107 -2.91 3.82 -30.62
C GLU A 107 -2.75 2.34 -30.30
N PHE A 108 -1.52 1.88 -30.06
CA PHE A 108 -1.26 0.53 -29.55
C PHE A 108 -1.96 0.28 -28.21
N VAL A 109 -1.83 1.19 -27.24
CA VAL A 109 -2.50 1.05 -25.93
C VAL A 109 -4.01 0.98 -26.12
N ARG A 110 -4.61 1.81 -26.98
CA ARG A 110 -6.04 1.76 -27.28
C ARG A 110 -6.46 0.42 -27.90
N ALA A 111 -5.71 -0.08 -28.88
CA ALA A 111 -5.99 -1.36 -29.53
C ALA A 111 -5.83 -2.54 -28.55
N PHE A 112 -4.81 -2.49 -27.70
CA PHE A 112 -4.57 -3.47 -26.66
C PHE A 112 -5.70 -3.45 -25.61
N GLU A 113 -6.09 -2.26 -25.13
CA GLU A 113 -7.17 -2.10 -24.15
C GLU A 113 -8.54 -2.52 -24.73
N ALA A 114 -8.77 -2.32 -26.04
CA ALA A 114 -9.98 -2.77 -26.71
C ALA A 114 -10.06 -4.30 -26.84
N LYS A 115 -8.92 -4.97 -27.05
CA LYS A 115 -8.86 -6.43 -27.23
C LYS A 115 -8.74 -7.21 -25.91
N HIS A 116 -8.09 -6.63 -24.90
CA HIS A 116 -7.69 -7.33 -23.67
C HIS A 116 -8.25 -6.72 -22.38
N GLY A 117 -9.03 -5.63 -22.49
CA GLY A 117 -9.42 -4.83 -21.34
C GLY A 117 -8.27 -3.96 -20.81
N ARG A 118 -8.59 -3.00 -19.93
CA ARG A 118 -7.60 -2.03 -19.43
C ARG A 118 -6.50 -2.68 -18.60
N VAL A 119 -5.24 -2.39 -18.95
CA VAL A 119 -4.03 -2.91 -18.27
C VAL A 119 -3.72 -2.18 -16.96
N ARG A 120 -4.26 -0.97 -16.77
CA ARG A 120 -4.09 -0.18 -15.55
C ARG A 120 -5.19 -0.51 -14.56
N GLY A 121 -4.81 -1.05 -13.41
CA GLY A 121 -5.68 -1.13 -12.24
C GLY A 121 -6.21 0.26 -11.86
N ASP A 122 -7.53 0.35 -11.88
CA ASP A 122 -8.41 1.37 -11.31
C ASP A 122 -8.33 2.78 -11.93
N LYS A 123 -9.16 2.99 -12.96
CA LYS A 123 -9.77 4.30 -13.27
C LYS A 123 -11.29 4.13 -13.30
N PRO A 124 -12.06 5.15 -12.87
CA PRO A 124 -13.52 5.09 -12.74
C PRO A 124 -14.17 4.47 -13.98
N GLU A 125 -14.95 3.42 -13.75
CA GLU A 125 -15.54 2.57 -14.79
C GLU A 125 -16.81 3.23 -15.37
N SER A 126 -17.54 4.00 -14.56
CA SER A 126 -18.76 4.71 -14.97
C SER A 126 -18.59 6.24 -15.04
N ALA A 127 -19.54 6.92 -15.69
CA ALA A 127 -19.65 8.38 -15.64
C ALA A 127 -19.93 8.87 -14.22
N GLU A 128 -20.77 8.15 -13.48
CA GLU A 128 -21.09 8.40 -12.06
C GLU A 128 -19.85 8.32 -11.17
N ASP A 129 -18.95 7.37 -11.43
CA ASP A 129 -17.69 7.26 -10.70
C ASP A 129 -16.77 8.48 -10.90
N ARG A 130 -16.76 9.04 -12.11
CA ARG A 130 -15.99 10.26 -12.38
C ARG A 130 -16.60 11.45 -11.66
N GLU A 131 -17.91 11.58 -11.71
CA GLU A 131 -18.64 12.63 -11.01
C GLU A 131 -18.41 12.56 -9.50
N ASN A 132 -18.49 11.37 -8.91
CA ASN A 132 -18.22 11.15 -7.49
C ASN A 132 -16.77 11.48 -7.10
N ILE A 133 -15.78 11.11 -7.92
CA ILE A 133 -14.37 11.47 -7.69
C ILE A 133 -14.16 12.97 -7.80
N ASP A 134 -14.74 13.61 -8.82
CA ASP A 134 -14.56 15.04 -9.04
C ASP A 134 -15.25 15.86 -7.95
N ALA A 135 -16.44 15.44 -7.51
CA ALA A 135 -17.12 16.01 -6.35
C ALA A 135 -16.27 15.86 -5.08
N HIS A 136 -15.74 14.66 -4.82
CA HIS A 136 -14.87 14.42 -3.66
C HIS A 136 -13.59 15.28 -3.71
N HIS A 137 -12.92 15.35 -4.86
CA HIS A 137 -11.75 16.20 -5.03
C HIS A 137 -12.05 17.69 -4.83
N LYS A 138 -13.22 18.18 -5.29
CA LYS A 138 -13.67 19.55 -5.03
C LYS A 138 -13.82 19.79 -3.53
N THR A 139 -14.47 18.89 -2.81
CA THR A 139 -14.65 18.99 -1.34
C THR A 139 -13.30 18.99 -0.60
N VAL A 140 -12.41 18.06 -0.94
CA VAL A 140 -11.08 17.97 -0.33
C VAL A 140 -10.23 19.20 -0.65
N ARG A 141 -10.30 19.73 -1.87
CA ARG A 141 -9.62 20.99 -2.25
C ARG A 141 -10.16 22.17 -1.46
N ALA A 142 -11.48 22.29 -1.31
CA ALA A 142 -12.09 23.35 -0.53
C ALA A 142 -11.60 23.35 0.93
N LYS A 143 -11.57 22.17 1.57
CA LYS A 143 -11.02 22.03 2.94
C LYS A 143 -9.53 22.33 3.01
N HIS A 144 -8.74 21.95 2.00
CA HIS A 144 -7.33 22.33 1.93
C HIS A 144 -7.12 23.83 1.74
N ASN A 145 -7.99 24.51 0.99
CA ASN A 145 -7.95 25.96 0.84
C ASN A 145 -8.29 26.66 2.15
N GLN A 146 -9.36 26.24 2.85
CA GLN A 146 -9.71 26.74 4.18
C GLN A 146 -8.54 26.58 5.17
N LEU A 147 -7.90 25.42 5.16
CA LEU A 147 -6.70 25.18 5.96
C LEU A 147 -5.57 26.14 5.57
N ASN A 148 -5.29 26.30 4.28
CA ASN A 148 -4.23 27.21 3.84
C ASN A 148 -4.54 28.67 4.19
N GLU A 149 -5.79 29.13 4.08
CA GLU A 149 -6.21 30.49 4.48
C GLU A 149 -5.94 30.76 5.96
N LEU A 150 -6.28 29.81 6.84
CA LEU A 150 -5.98 29.92 8.27
C LEU A 150 -4.47 29.96 8.55
N LEU A 151 -3.69 29.16 7.83
CA LEU A 151 -2.24 29.12 8.01
C LEU A 151 -1.52 30.36 7.43
N VAL A 152 -2.07 30.93 6.35
CA VAL A 152 -1.62 32.21 5.78
C VAL A 152 -1.90 33.35 6.75
N ALA A 153 -3.07 33.35 7.39
CA ALA A 153 -3.42 34.34 8.40
C ALA A 153 -2.53 34.25 9.66
N SER A 154 -2.06 33.05 10.03
CA SER A 154 -1.22 32.84 11.21
C SER A 154 0.27 33.07 10.99
N SER A 155 0.76 33.07 9.74
CA SER A 155 2.18 33.26 9.45
C SER A 155 2.44 34.00 8.14
N LYS A 156 3.06 35.18 8.26
CA LYS A 156 3.52 35.97 7.11
C LYS A 156 4.53 35.21 6.25
N ARG A 157 5.46 34.47 6.88
CA ARG A 157 6.46 33.66 6.16
C ARG A 157 5.81 32.53 5.36
N TYR A 158 4.77 31.91 5.92
CA TYR A 158 4.02 30.89 5.19
C TYR A 158 3.23 31.51 4.01
N ALA A 159 2.64 32.69 4.20
CA ALA A 159 1.95 33.44 3.14
C ALA A 159 2.86 33.74 1.94
N GLU A 160 4.04 34.30 2.19
CA GLU A 160 5.06 34.57 1.16
C GLU A 160 5.40 33.31 0.36
N LEU A 161 5.64 32.19 1.06
CA LEU A 161 5.98 30.92 0.45
C LEU A 161 4.81 30.29 -0.30
N VAL A 162 3.55 30.61 0.02
CA VAL A 162 2.38 30.12 -0.70
C VAL A 162 2.22 30.85 -2.03
N GLU A 163 2.39 32.18 -2.03
CA GLU A 163 2.20 33.06 -3.20
C GLU A 163 3.28 32.93 -4.29
N GLN A 164 4.49 32.47 -3.95
CA GLN A 164 5.56 32.28 -4.94
C GLN A 164 5.19 31.23 -6.01
N GLU A 165 5.19 31.59 -7.30
CA GLU A 165 4.87 30.63 -8.38
C GLU A 165 6.01 29.64 -8.67
N ASN A 166 7.27 30.08 -8.54
CA ASN A 166 8.47 29.31 -8.90
C ASN A 166 9.33 28.99 -7.67
N LYS A 167 8.84 28.09 -6.80
CA LYS A 167 9.53 27.70 -5.55
C LYS A 167 10.71 26.76 -5.84
N ASN A 168 11.87 27.07 -5.27
CA ASN A 168 12.99 26.13 -5.20
C ASN A 168 12.63 24.94 -4.27
N PRO A 169 13.13 23.72 -4.53
CA PRO A 169 13.05 22.58 -3.60
C PRO A 169 13.24 22.90 -2.10
N GLU A 170 14.11 23.85 -1.73
CA GLU A 170 14.32 24.24 -0.34
C GLU A 170 13.15 25.06 0.23
N GLU A 171 12.66 26.05 -0.52
CA GLU A 171 11.49 26.85 -0.17
C GLU A 171 10.23 25.99 -0.05
N PHE A 172 10.08 24.99 -0.92
CA PHE A 172 9.00 24.01 -0.79
C PHE A 172 9.10 23.17 0.50
N ARG A 173 10.32 22.77 0.89
CA ARG A 173 10.53 22.04 2.15
C ARG A 173 10.25 22.92 3.37
N GLU A 174 10.68 24.18 3.32
CA GLU A 174 10.41 25.19 4.34
C GLU A 174 8.90 25.40 4.48
N MET A 175 8.20 25.65 3.38
CA MET A 175 6.73 25.79 3.34
C MET A 175 6.04 24.59 3.98
N MET A 176 6.45 23.36 3.62
CA MET A 176 5.86 22.14 4.18
C MET A 176 6.24 21.89 5.65
N ARG A 177 7.37 22.44 6.12
CA ARG A 177 7.76 22.41 7.54
C ARG A 177 6.89 23.37 8.33
N LEU A 178 6.80 24.64 7.91
CA LEU A 178 5.96 25.67 8.53
C LEU A 178 4.50 25.22 8.55
N ARG A 179 3.99 24.64 7.46
CA ARG A 179 2.65 24.05 7.42
C ARG A 179 2.42 23.03 8.53
N ARG A 180 3.41 22.20 8.88
CA ARG A 180 3.27 21.20 9.94
C ARG A 180 3.32 21.82 11.33
N GLU A 181 4.23 22.78 11.54
CA GLU A 181 4.38 23.50 12.81
C GLU A 181 3.10 24.29 13.11
N LEU A 182 2.62 25.10 12.16
CA LEU A 182 1.40 25.90 12.31
C LEU A 182 0.13 25.04 12.50
N ILE A 183 0.06 23.85 11.87
CA ILE A 183 -1.03 22.90 12.14
C ILE A 183 -0.91 22.33 13.56
N SER A 184 0.30 22.02 14.02
CA SER A 184 0.51 21.48 15.37
C SER A 184 0.11 22.49 16.43
N ASP A 185 0.35 23.78 16.18
CA ASP A 185 0.18 24.86 17.15
C ASP A 185 -1.24 25.46 17.13
N SER A 186 -2.11 25.04 16.20
CA SER A 186 -3.48 25.55 16.05
C SER A 186 -4.51 24.43 16.13
N GLU A 187 -5.32 24.45 17.18
CA GLU A 187 -6.44 23.50 17.35
C GLU A 187 -7.41 23.54 16.16
N GLN A 188 -7.74 24.75 15.66
CA GLN A 188 -8.60 24.92 14.49
C GLN A 188 -8.01 24.28 13.22
N ALA A 189 -6.70 24.42 13.02
CA ALA A 189 -6.01 23.78 11.90
C ALA A 189 -5.95 22.25 12.03
N GLN A 190 -5.86 21.73 13.25
CA GLN A 190 -5.97 20.29 13.52
C GLN A 190 -7.38 19.77 13.23
N THR A 191 -8.43 20.48 13.65
CA THR A 191 -9.82 20.12 13.35
C THR A 191 -10.06 20.00 11.85
N ILE A 192 -9.61 20.98 11.05
CA ILE A 192 -9.78 20.93 9.59
C ILE A 192 -8.95 19.80 8.98
N LEU A 193 -7.77 19.51 9.52
CA LEU A 193 -6.97 18.38 9.05
C LEU A 193 -7.66 17.03 9.33
N ASP A 194 -8.30 16.89 10.49
CA ASP A 194 -9.05 15.70 10.84
C ASP A 194 -10.32 15.57 10.01
N ASP A 195 -11.02 16.68 9.75
CA ASP A 195 -12.14 16.74 8.80
C ASP A 195 -11.72 16.29 7.38
N ILE A 196 -10.55 16.68 6.91
CA ILE A 196 -10.00 16.22 5.62
C ILE A 196 -9.76 14.71 5.67
N ARG A 197 -9.21 14.18 6.77
CA ARG A 197 -8.98 12.74 6.93
C ARG A 197 -10.30 11.98 6.94
N GLU A 198 -11.27 12.44 7.71
CA GLU A 198 -12.60 11.83 7.78
C GLU A 198 -13.31 11.85 6.43
N THR A 199 -13.25 12.97 5.71
CA THR A 199 -13.83 13.07 4.34
C THR A 199 -13.19 12.06 3.38
N ASN A 200 -11.88 11.88 3.46
CA ASN A 200 -11.17 10.88 2.64
C ASN A 200 -11.50 9.45 3.08
N GLU A 201 -11.61 9.20 4.37
CA GLU A 201 -11.94 7.88 4.92
C GLU A 201 -13.38 7.48 4.59
N GLY A 202 -14.34 8.40 4.74
CA GLY A 202 -15.74 8.22 4.32
C GLY A 202 -15.83 7.88 2.84
N PHE A 203 -15.22 8.72 1.97
CA PHE A 203 -15.20 8.45 0.53
C PHE A 203 -14.63 7.07 0.18
N HIS A 204 -13.57 6.62 0.87
CA HIS A 204 -12.98 5.30 0.66
C HIS A 204 -13.76 4.13 1.29
N LYS A 205 -14.56 4.38 2.34
CA LYS A 205 -15.51 3.40 2.86
C LYS A 205 -16.65 3.18 1.87
N ASP A 206 -17.18 4.27 1.32
CA ASP A 206 -18.30 4.24 0.37
C ASP A 206 -17.83 3.77 -1.03
N ASN A 207 -16.57 4.02 -1.36
CA ASN A 207 -15.97 3.66 -2.64
C ASN A 207 -14.67 2.85 -2.46
N PRO A 208 -14.77 1.58 -2.02
CA PRO A 208 -13.61 0.74 -1.72
C PRO A 208 -12.70 0.51 -2.94
N LYS A 209 -13.26 0.55 -4.15
CA LYS A 209 -12.51 0.47 -5.42
C LYS A 209 -11.53 1.62 -5.67
N PHE A 210 -11.74 2.79 -5.06
CA PHE A 210 -10.80 3.92 -5.17
C PHE A 210 -9.79 3.99 -4.04
N ARG A 211 -9.87 3.08 -3.06
CA ARG A 211 -8.85 2.92 -2.05
C ARG A 211 -7.60 2.40 -2.73
N LYS A 212 -6.66 3.30 -3.07
CA LYS A 212 -5.35 2.89 -3.58
C LYS A 212 -4.79 1.83 -2.63
N GLN A 213 -4.56 0.62 -3.14
CA GLN A 213 -3.63 -0.36 -2.55
C GLN A 213 -2.19 0.19 -2.57
N ARG A 214 -1.97 1.39 -2.02
CA ARG A 214 -0.69 1.68 -1.40
C ARG A 214 -0.59 0.62 -0.31
N GLY A 215 0.55 -0.08 -0.21
CA GLY A 215 0.83 -1.08 0.84
C GLY A 215 0.82 -0.50 2.26
N ARG A 216 -0.29 0.13 2.65
CA ARG A 216 -0.62 0.69 3.95
C ARG A 216 -0.89 -0.43 4.94
N ASP A 217 -1.40 -1.59 4.50
CA ASP A 217 -1.52 -2.72 5.40
C ASP A 217 -0.14 -3.14 5.90
N ARG A 218 0.83 -3.37 5.02
CA ARG A 218 2.21 -3.69 5.46
C ARG A 218 2.90 -2.56 6.22
N GLY A 219 2.73 -1.29 5.83
CA GLY A 219 3.43 -0.17 6.48
C GLY A 219 2.86 0.22 7.86
N GLN A 220 1.53 0.18 8.00
CA GLN A 220 0.83 0.49 9.24
C GLN A 220 0.90 -0.70 10.21
N GLU A 221 0.85 -1.93 9.69
CA GLU A 221 1.08 -3.15 10.46
C GLU A 221 2.53 -3.24 10.94
N VAL A 222 3.54 -2.95 10.11
CA VAL A 222 4.94 -2.88 10.57
C VAL A 222 5.12 -1.80 11.65
N ARG A 223 4.51 -0.62 11.51
CA ARG A 223 4.56 0.43 12.56
C ARG A 223 3.82 0.02 13.84
N ARG A 224 2.65 -0.61 13.74
CA ARG A 224 1.91 -1.15 14.89
C ARG A 224 2.68 -2.27 15.58
N ASN A 225 3.28 -3.19 14.81
CA ASN A 225 4.10 -4.28 15.33
C ASN A 225 5.39 -3.75 15.96
N GLN A 226 6.03 -2.73 15.39
CA GLN A 226 7.13 -2.01 16.02
C GLN A 226 6.70 -1.32 17.32
N GLY A 227 5.50 -0.76 17.37
CA GLY A 227 4.90 -0.20 18.59
C GLY A 227 4.68 -1.27 19.66
N HIS A 228 4.12 -2.42 19.30
CA HIS A 228 3.94 -3.56 20.21
C HIS A 228 5.27 -4.09 20.75
N VAL A 229 6.33 -4.07 19.95
CA VAL A 229 7.66 -4.54 20.36
C VAL A 229 8.35 -3.54 21.29
N HIS A 230 8.20 -2.23 21.04
CA HIS A 230 8.66 -1.20 21.96
C HIS A 230 7.90 -1.29 23.29
N LEU A 231 6.58 -1.50 23.23
CA LEU A 231 5.76 -1.71 24.41
C LEU A 231 6.20 -2.95 25.19
N MET A 232 6.43 -4.09 24.52
CA MET A 232 6.95 -5.29 25.15
C MET A 232 8.32 -5.07 25.80
N LYS A 233 9.26 -4.40 25.11
CA LYS A 233 10.56 -4.05 25.70
C LYS A 233 10.41 -3.13 26.92
N GLY A 234 9.48 -2.18 26.88
CA GLY A 234 9.13 -1.32 28.01
C GLY A 234 8.56 -2.11 29.19
N MET A 235 7.61 -3.02 28.93
CA MET A 235 7.01 -3.86 29.95
C MET A 235 8.00 -4.87 30.55
N HIS A 236 8.90 -5.44 29.75
CA HIS A 236 9.99 -6.27 30.26
C HIS A 236 10.90 -5.50 31.21
N ARG A 237 11.29 -4.27 30.85
CA ARG A 237 12.08 -3.39 31.73
C ARG A 237 11.34 -3.01 33.00
N ALA A 238 10.04 -2.72 32.91
CA ALA A 238 9.21 -2.39 34.07
C ALA A 238 9.12 -3.58 35.03
N VAL A 239 8.88 -4.80 34.51
CA VAL A 239 8.92 -6.03 35.32
C VAL A 239 10.29 -6.19 35.97
N ASP A 240 11.37 -6.09 35.20
CA ASP A 240 12.71 -6.30 35.72
C ASP A 240 13.08 -5.24 36.78
N GLN A 241 12.59 -4.00 36.63
CA GLN A 241 12.76 -2.93 37.60
C GLN A 241 11.98 -3.19 38.90
N THR A 242 10.69 -3.54 38.82
CA THR A 242 9.87 -3.87 40.00
C THR A 242 10.48 -5.05 40.78
N LEU A 243 10.92 -6.10 40.07
CA LEU A 243 11.55 -7.25 40.69
C LEU A 243 12.94 -6.93 41.26
N ALA A 244 13.68 -5.98 40.67
CA ALA A 244 14.99 -5.53 41.16
C ALA A 244 14.89 -4.59 42.37
N GLU A 245 13.78 -3.85 42.50
CA GLU A 245 13.44 -3.07 43.70
C GLU A 245 13.09 -3.99 44.87
N GLU A 246 12.36 -5.08 44.61
CA GLU A 246 12.00 -6.10 45.61
C GLU A 246 13.15 -7.07 45.93
N ASN A 247 14.14 -7.23 45.05
CA ASN A 247 15.22 -8.19 45.22
C ASN A 247 16.61 -7.65 44.78
N PRO A 248 17.50 -7.33 45.73
CA PRO A 248 18.83 -6.78 45.42
C PRO A 248 19.78 -7.78 44.72
N GLU A 249 19.61 -9.09 44.94
CA GLU A 249 20.40 -10.11 44.25
C GLU A 249 20.05 -10.17 42.75
N TYR A 250 18.77 -10.01 42.43
CA TYR A 250 18.29 -9.93 41.04
C TYR A 250 18.79 -8.64 40.36
N ARG A 251 18.81 -7.52 41.08
CA ARG A 251 19.41 -6.26 40.62
C ARG A 251 20.90 -6.42 40.30
N ALA A 252 21.65 -7.14 41.14
CA ALA A 252 23.07 -7.40 40.91
C ALA A 252 23.31 -8.26 39.66
N LEU A 253 22.43 -9.23 39.39
CA LEU A 253 22.50 -10.04 38.17
C LEU A 253 22.21 -9.24 36.90
N LEU A 254 21.25 -8.31 36.93
CA LEU A 254 20.90 -7.45 35.79
C LEU A 254 21.99 -6.43 35.43
N ASN A 255 22.74 -5.94 36.42
CA ASN A 255 23.76 -4.90 36.24
C ASN A 255 25.14 -5.43 35.81
N LYS A 256 25.27 -6.72 35.51
CA LYS A 256 26.53 -7.29 34.99
C LYS A 256 26.81 -6.74 33.58
N PRO A 257 27.98 -6.13 33.33
CA PRO A 257 28.28 -5.45 32.06
C PRO A 257 28.34 -6.40 30.85
N GLU A 258 28.69 -7.66 31.05
CA GLU A 258 28.67 -8.72 30.03
C GLU A 258 28.09 -10.02 30.61
N PRO A 259 26.76 -10.20 30.57
CA PRO A 259 26.14 -11.41 31.12
C PRO A 259 26.46 -12.61 30.24
N THR A 260 27.10 -13.62 30.84
CA THR A 260 27.37 -14.93 30.24
C THR A 260 26.07 -15.69 29.94
N ALA A 261 26.14 -16.80 29.21
CA ALA A 261 24.97 -17.64 28.97
C ALA A 261 24.38 -18.19 30.28
N GLU A 262 25.23 -18.52 31.25
CA GLU A 262 24.83 -18.97 32.59
C GLU A 262 24.16 -17.85 33.39
N ASP A 263 24.68 -16.63 33.32
CA ASP A 263 24.04 -15.46 33.95
C ASP A 263 22.64 -15.21 33.38
N ARG A 264 22.45 -15.37 32.06
CA ARG A 264 21.14 -15.21 31.42
C ARG A 264 20.15 -16.28 31.88
N LEU A 265 20.60 -17.52 32.06
CA LEU A 265 19.78 -18.60 32.62
C LEU A 265 19.44 -18.33 34.10
N ALA A 266 20.40 -17.83 34.89
CA ALA A 266 20.19 -17.45 36.28
C ALA A 266 19.18 -16.29 36.40
N ILE A 267 19.29 -15.26 35.54
CA ILE A 267 18.32 -14.15 35.45
C ILE A 267 16.94 -14.69 35.11
N ALA A 268 16.80 -15.56 34.10
CA ALA A 268 15.51 -16.11 33.69
C ALA A 268 14.87 -16.94 34.82
N LYS A 269 15.65 -17.79 35.49
CA LYS A 269 15.19 -18.63 36.60
C LYS A 269 14.76 -17.80 37.81
N LYS A 270 15.58 -16.81 38.20
CA LYS A 270 15.28 -15.92 39.33
C LYS A 270 14.06 -15.02 39.02
N ARG A 271 13.93 -14.55 37.77
CA ARG A 271 12.76 -13.78 37.30
C ARG A 271 11.47 -14.59 37.45
N LEU A 272 11.45 -15.85 37.01
CA LEU A 272 10.29 -16.73 37.17
C LEU A 272 9.94 -16.97 38.65
N GLN A 273 10.96 -17.18 39.50
CA GLN A 273 10.77 -17.36 40.93
C GLN A 273 10.19 -16.11 41.61
N LEU A 274 10.66 -14.92 41.25
CA LEU A 274 10.17 -13.67 41.84
C LEU A 274 8.78 -13.29 41.30
N LEU A 275 8.50 -13.55 40.02
CA LEU A 275 7.16 -13.42 39.44
C LEU A 275 6.14 -14.31 40.12
N ALA A 276 6.52 -15.47 40.66
CA ALA A 276 5.60 -16.32 41.42
C ALA A 276 5.10 -15.66 42.72
N ASN A 277 5.83 -14.66 43.24
CA ASN A 277 5.56 -14.03 44.54
C ASN A 277 5.10 -12.56 44.43
N SER A 278 5.41 -11.85 43.34
CA SER A 278 5.00 -10.45 43.12
C SER A 278 3.63 -10.34 42.45
N LYS A 279 2.67 -9.61 43.07
CA LYS A 279 1.34 -9.38 42.48
C LYS A 279 1.41 -8.46 41.25
N ASP A 280 2.22 -7.40 41.33
CA ASP A 280 2.37 -6.42 40.24
C ASP A 280 3.22 -6.99 39.09
N GLY A 281 4.25 -7.78 39.42
CA GLY A 281 5.02 -8.55 38.45
C GLY A 281 4.16 -9.52 37.64
N LYS A 282 3.20 -10.21 38.28
CA LYS A 282 2.25 -11.11 37.60
C LYS A 282 1.33 -10.39 36.63
N ALA A 283 0.78 -9.23 37.02
CA ALA A 283 -0.11 -8.46 36.17
C ALA A 283 0.59 -7.97 34.88
N LEU A 284 1.82 -7.47 35.02
CA LEU A 284 2.65 -7.04 33.89
C LEU A 284 3.08 -8.22 33.00
N GLN A 285 3.43 -9.36 33.61
CA GLN A 285 3.78 -10.58 32.88
C GLN A 285 2.58 -11.17 32.10
N ALA A 286 1.39 -11.14 32.66
CA ALA A 286 0.16 -11.54 31.95
C ALA A 286 -0.12 -10.63 30.74
N GLY A 287 0.07 -9.31 30.88
CA GLY A 287 -0.04 -8.36 29.77
C GLY A 287 0.99 -8.61 28.66
N LEU A 288 2.22 -9.01 29.03
CA LEU A 288 3.26 -9.43 28.07
C LEU A 288 2.85 -10.70 27.30
N GLU A 289 2.24 -11.69 27.95
CA GLU A 289 1.79 -12.92 27.31
C GLU A 289 0.64 -12.70 26.33
N VAL A 290 -0.30 -11.81 26.67
CA VAL A 290 -1.38 -11.39 25.74
C VAL A 290 -0.81 -10.72 24.49
N LEU A 291 0.18 -9.82 24.66
CA LEU A 291 0.84 -9.16 23.53
C LEU A 291 1.64 -10.15 22.67
N LYS A 292 2.35 -11.09 23.30
CA LYS A 292 3.10 -12.16 22.61
C LYS A 292 2.16 -13.03 21.77
N ARG A 293 1.07 -13.54 22.37
CA ARG A 293 0.07 -14.36 21.65
C ARG A 293 -0.52 -13.61 20.46
N ARG A 294 -0.85 -12.33 20.62
CA ARG A 294 -1.38 -11.48 19.54
C ARG A 294 -0.40 -11.23 18.38
N LEU A 295 0.91 -11.29 18.64
CA LEU A 295 1.95 -11.18 17.61
C LEU A 295 2.19 -12.53 16.91
N GLU A 296 2.17 -13.62 17.67
CA GLU A 296 2.28 -14.99 17.14
C GLU A 296 1.07 -15.36 16.24
N GLU A 297 -0.15 -14.96 16.61
CA GLU A 297 -1.36 -15.09 15.79
C GLU A 297 -1.24 -14.38 14.43
N LYS A 298 -0.36 -13.39 14.32
CA LYS A 298 -0.06 -12.66 13.07
C LYS A 298 1.13 -13.25 12.30
N GLY A 299 1.65 -14.41 12.73
CA GLY A 299 2.80 -15.07 12.10
C GLY A 299 4.13 -14.35 12.33
N ILE A 300 4.26 -13.56 13.41
CA ILE A 300 5.48 -12.82 13.72
C ILE A 300 6.30 -13.61 14.75
N ASP A 301 7.54 -13.94 14.40
CA ASP A 301 8.51 -14.53 15.33
C ASP A 301 9.00 -13.46 16.33
N VAL A 302 8.39 -13.45 17.50
CA VAL A 302 8.66 -12.50 18.59
C VAL A 302 10.09 -12.67 19.13
N GLU A 303 10.63 -13.90 19.15
CA GLU A 303 11.97 -14.15 19.69
C GLU A 303 13.07 -13.61 18.77
N GLN A 304 12.94 -13.81 17.46
CA GLN A 304 13.85 -13.20 16.49
C GLN A 304 13.77 -11.67 16.55
N LEU A 305 12.57 -11.12 16.69
CA LEU A 305 12.38 -9.67 16.74
C LEU A 305 13.00 -9.03 17.99
N MET A 306 12.91 -9.70 19.14
CA MET A 306 13.49 -9.25 20.41
C MET A 306 15.02 -9.36 20.43
N LYS A 307 15.61 -10.36 19.75
CA LYS A 307 17.07 -10.56 19.61
C LYS A 307 17.73 -9.56 18.66
N SER A 308 16.97 -8.98 17.72
CA SER A 308 17.50 -8.03 16.74
C SER A 308 17.83 -6.66 17.37
N LYS A 309 19.13 -6.31 17.47
CA LYS A 309 19.61 -4.94 17.77
C LYS A 309 19.56 -4.01 16.54
N ARG A 310 19.27 -4.58 15.35
CA ARG A 310 19.11 -3.87 14.09
C ARG A 310 17.76 -4.26 13.50
N GLN A 311 17.18 -3.34 12.74
CA GLN A 311 15.94 -3.54 11.97
C GLN A 311 15.85 -4.98 11.43
N PRO A 312 14.65 -5.60 11.39
CA PRO A 312 14.50 -6.92 10.80
C PRO A 312 15.12 -6.88 9.40
N GLN A 313 16.26 -7.54 9.23
CA GLN A 313 16.80 -7.83 7.92
C GLN A 313 15.72 -8.68 7.27
N ARG A 314 15.06 -8.09 6.29
CA ARG A 314 14.26 -8.86 5.35
C ARG A 314 15.16 -9.97 4.85
N HIS A 315 14.77 -11.22 5.07
CA HIS A 315 15.16 -12.27 4.16
C HIS A 315 14.63 -11.85 2.79
N HIS A 316 15.50 -11.17 2.04
CA HIS A 316 15.33 -10.96 0.63
C HIS A 316 15.44 -12.35 0.02
N HIS A 317 14.30 -12.95 -0.33
CA HIS A 317 14.29 -13.74 -1.55
C HIS A 317 14.78 -12.81 -2.64
N ARG A 318 16.06 -12.96 -3.01
CA ARG A 318 16.58 -12.53 -4.30
C ARG A 318 15.69 -13.23 -5.34
N ARG A 319 14.67 -12.53 -5.80
CA ARG A 319 14.40 -12.54 -7.23
C ARG A 319 15.37 -11.53 -7.79
N ASP A 320 16.33 -12.02 -8.54
CA ASP A 320 17.16 -11.21 -9.41
C ASP A 320 16.20 -10.43 -10.32
N HIS A 321 16.00 -9.17 -9.95
CA HIS A 321 15.37 -8.17 -10.79
C HIS A 321 16.44 -7.14 -11.03
N ASP A 322 17.09 -7.34 -12.17
CA ASP A 322 17.96 -6.37 -12.81
C ASP A 322 17.36 -4.98 -12.73
N GLY A 323 18.22 -4.03 -12.37
CA GLY A 323 17.87 -2.66 -12.04
C GLY A 323 17.00 -1.98 -13.08
N GLU A 324 15.69 -1.94 -12.84
CA GLU A 324 14.81 -1.00 -13.51
C GLU A 324 14.73 0.29 -12.69
N ASP A 325 15.51 1.27 -13.17
CA ASP A 325 15.40 2.69 -12.89
C ASP A 325 13.92 3.12 -12.79
N ARG A 326 13.52 3.47 -11.58
CA ARG A 326 12.22 4.07 -11.29
C ARG A 326 12.20 5.52 -11.77
N ASN A 327 12.04 5.72 -13.07
CA ASN A 327 11.46 6.96 -13.60
C ASN A 327 9.93 6.80 -13.56
N ARG A 328 9.36 7.12 -12.40
CA ARG A 328 7.93 7.31 -12.22
C ARG A 328 7.60 8.74 -12.64
N ASP A 329 6.50 8.86 -13.38
CA ASP A 329 5.88 10.08 -13.88
C ASP A 329 6.54 10.65 -15.15
N GLU A 330 6.04 10.17 -16.30
CA GLU A 330 5.81 10.89 -17.57
C GLU A 330 5.57 9.86 -18.71
N LEU A 331 4.54 9.02 -18.57
CA LEU A 331 3.91 8.27 -19.67
C LEU A 331 2.39 8.08 -19.45
#